data_AF-A0A175R4T2-F1
#
_entry.id   AF-A0A175R4T2-F1
#
_cell.length_a   1.000
_cell.length_b   1.000
_cell.length_c   1.000
_cell.angle_alpha   90.00
_cell.angle_beta   90.00
_cell.angle_gamma   90.00
#
_symmetry.space_group_name_H-M   'P 1'
#
loop_
_entity.id
_entity.type
_entity.pdbx_description
1 polymer ?
#
loop_
_entity_poly.entity_id
_entity_poly.type
_entity_poly.pdbx_seq_one_letter_code
_entity_poly.pdbx_strand_id
1 'polypeptide(L)' 'MREDGNEAVRAALLAELQRQAATGADTGDRLTVEPGPDKVVIHGPVDLDDLAMVVMGSLAGGP' A
#
# COMPACT_ATOMS: atom_id res chain seq x y z
N MET A 1 0.96 -5.56 -21.55
CA MET A 1 0.73 -4.69 -20.37
C MET A 1 2.07 -4.06 -20.07
N ARG A 2 2.23 -2.76 -20.26
CA ARG A 2 3.54 -2.07 -20.19
C ARG A 2 4.05 -2.10 -18.74
N GLU A 3 5.37 -2.18 -18.56
CA GLU A 3 6.06 -2.20 -17.26
C GLU A 3 5.57 -1.09 -16.31
N ASP A 4 5.15 0.05 -16.89
CA ASP A 4 4.52 1.21 -16.23
C ASP A 4 3.31 0.86 -15.33
N GLY A 5 2.47 -0.10 -15.73
CA GLY A 5 1.28 -0.47 -14.97
C GLY A 5 1.60 -1.24 -13.68
N ASN A 6 2.68 -2.02 -13.70
CA ASN A 6 3.15 -2.75 -12.52
C ASN A 6 3.78 -1.79 -11.51
N GLU A 7 4.56 -0.82 -11.99
CA GLU A 7 5.16 0.22 -11.15
C GLU A 7 4.10 1.12 -10.50
N ALA A 8 3.05 1.51 -11.24
CA ALA A 8 1.93 2.27 -10.70
C ALA A 8 1.21 1.53 -9.57
N VAL A 9 0.92 0.24 -9.74
CA VAL A 9 0.30 -0.59 -8.69
C VAL A 9 1.23 -0.74 -7.49
N ARG A 10 2.53 -0.96 -7.70
CA ARG A 10 3.52 -1.05 -6.62
C ARG A 10 3.60 0.25 -5.81
N ALA A 11 3.60 1.40 -6.49
CA ALA A 11 3.62 2.71 -5.84
C ALA A 11 2.35 2.95 -5.01
N ALA A 12 1.18 2.60 -5.57
CA ALA A 12 -0.09 2.76 -4.88
C ALA A 12 -0.21 1.87 -3.63
N LEU A 13 0.23 0.62 -3.71
CA LEU A 13 0.32 -0.29 -2.56
C LEU A 13 1.18 0.28 -1.43
N LEU A 14 2.38 0.77 -1.76
CA LEU A 14 3.30 1.34 -0.77
C LEU A 14 2.75 2.62 -0.14
N ALA A 15 2.16 3.50 -0.94
CA ALA A 15 1.56 4.75 -0.46
C ALA A 15 0.42 4.46 0.53
N GLU A 16 -0.42 3.47 0.23
CA GLU A 16 -1.56 3.10 1.08
C GLU A 16 -1.11 2.44 2.40
N LEU A 17 -0.17 1.50 2.33
CA LEU A 17 0.42 0.89 3.54
C LEU A 17 1.06 1.95 4.46
N GLN A 18 1.73 2.95 3.87
CA GLN A 18 2.31 4.07 4.63
C GLN A 18 1.25 4.99 5.25
N ARG A 19 0.15 5.24 4.53
CA ARG A 19 -1.01 6.00 5.06
C ARG A 19 -1.58 5.29 6.29
N GLN A 20 -1.85 3.99 6.19
CA GLN A 20 -2.39 3.21 7.31
C GLN A 20 -1.41 3.17 8.50
N ALA A 21 -0.10 3.07 8.23
CA ALA A 21 0.93 3.12 9.28
C ALA A 21 0.98 4.47 10.00
N ALA A 22 0.66 5.56 9.30
CA ALA A 22 0.58 6.90 9.87
C ALA A 22 -0.70 7.14 10.68
N THR A 23 -1.85 6.59 10.24
CA THR A 23 -3.16 6.78 10.90
C THR A 23 -3.43 5.78 12.02
N GLY A 24 -2.83 4.59 11.98
CA GLY A 24 -2.97 3.54 13.00
C GLY A 24 -2.17 3.78 14.29
N ALA A 25 -1.51 4.92 14.44
CA ALA A 25 -0.71 5.23 15.62
C ALA A 25 -1.54 5.35 16.91
N ASP A 26 -2.86 5.60 16.78
CA ASP A 26 -3.74 5.93 17.89
C ASP A 26 -4.47 4.71 18.51
N THR A 27 -4.39 3.52 17.89
CA THR A 27 -5.19 2.34 18.26
C THR A 27 -4.43 1.23 19.00
N GLY A 28 -3.14 1.39 19.26
CA GLY A 28 -2.32 0.44 20.03
C GLY A 28 -1.72 -0.72 19.22
N ASP A 29 -2.36 -1.14 18.13
CA ASP A 29 -1.82 -2.09 17.16
C ASP A 29 -1.21 -1.34 15.96
N ARG A 30 0.02 -0.84 16.17
CA ARG A 30 0.70 0.00 15.19
C ARG A 30 1.19 -0.82 14.00
N LEU A 31 0.72 -0.47 12.81
CA LEU A 31 1.30 -0.95 11.55
C LEU A 31 2.69 -0.33 11.35
N THR A 32 3.69 -1.17 11.03
CA THR A 32 5.00 -0.75 10.53
C THR A 32 5.25 -1.35 9.16
N VAL A 33 5.91 -0.56 8.31
CA VAL A 33 6.20 -0.90 6.92
C VAL A 33 7.68 -0.65 6.67
N GLU A 34 8.41 -1.70 6.31
CA GLU A 34 9.84 -1.64 6.00
C GLU A 34 10.04 -1.89 4.50
N PRO A 35 10.21 -0.81 3.70
CA PRO A 35 10.39 -0.95 2.26
C PRO A 35 11.78 -1.49 1.93
N GLY A 36 11.83 -2.46 1.01
CA GLY A 36 13.04 -2.94 0.34
C GLY A 36 12.94 -2.76 -1.17
N PRO A 37 14.01 -3.10 -1.92
CA PRO A 37 14.05 -2.93 -3.38
C PRO A 37 12.95 -3.72 -4.08
N ASP A 38 12.81 -5.01 -3.75
CA ASP A 38 11.84 -5.91 -4.42
C ASP A 38 10.70 -6.38 -3.50
N LYS A 39 10.83 -6.14 -2.19
CA LYS A 39 9.94 -6.68 -1.16
C LYS A 39 9.67 -5.64 -0.10
N VAL A 40 8.54 -5.76 0.58
CA VAL A 40 8.19 -4.98 1.76
C VAL A 40 7.94 -5.93 2.92
N VAL A 41 8.40 -5.57 4.11
CA VAL A 41 8.05 -6.28 5.36
C VAL A 41 6.98 -5.47 6.08
N ILE A 42 5.93 -6.15 6.55
CA ILE A 42 4.76 -5.54 7.16
C ILE A 42 4.54 -6.20 8.53
N HIS A 43 4.44 -5.39 9.58
CA HIS A 43 4.10 -5.86 10.93
C HIS A 43 2.90 -5.09 11.46
N GLY A 44 1.91 -5.80 11.98
CA GLY A 44 0.66 -5.21 12.48
C GLY A 44 -0.50 -5.34 11.50
N PRO A 45 -1.67 -4.77 11.86
CA PRO A 45 -2.90 -4.90 11.09
C PRO A 45 -2.86 -4.04 9.82
N VAL A 46 -3.46 -4.57 8.74
CA VAL A 46 -3.68 -3.87 7.48
C VAL A 46 -5.17 -3.90 7.19
N ASP A 47 -5.75 -2.75 6.88
CA ASP A 47 -7.09 -2.66 6.32
C ASP A 47 -7.06 -3.08 4.85
N LEU A 48 -7.59 -4.28 4.59
CA LEU A 48 -7.59 -4.89 3.27
C LEU A 48 -8.62 -4.26 2.33
N ASP A 49 -9.70 -3.68 2.86
CA ASP A 49 -10.74 -3.06 2.04
C ASP A 49 -10.23 -1.74 1.46
N ASP A 50 -9.61 -0.90 2.30
CA ASP A 50 -8.94 0.33 1.87
C ASP A 50 -7.79 0.03 0.89
N LEU A 51 -6.99 -1.00 1.16
CA LEU A 51 -5.89 -1.42 0.28
C LEU A 51 -6.40 -1.89 -1.09
N ALA A 52 -7.45 -2.70 -1.11
CA ALA A 52 -8.05 -3.19 -2.35
C ALA A 52 -8.65 -2.06 -3.19
N MET A 53 -9.28 -1.06 -2.56
CA MET A 53 -9.86 0.10 -3.23
C MET A 53 -8.79 0.89 -4.00
N VAL A 54 -7.64 1.14 -3.38
CA VAL A 54 -6.52 1.86 -4.00
C VAL A 54 -5.97 1.08 -5.21
N VAL A 55 -5.74 -0.23 -5.05
CA VAL A 55 -5.24 -1.10 -6.15
C VAL A 55 -6.19 -1.08 -7.34
N MET A 56 -7.50 -1.21 -7.10
CA MET A 56 -8.50 -1.17 -8.17
C MET A 56 -8.55 0.21 -8.85
N GLY A 57 -8.42 1.30 -8.08
CA GLY A 57 -8.33 2.66 -8.62
C GLY A 57 -7.13 2.85 -9.55
N SER A 58 -5.95 2.34 -9.17
CA SER A 58 -4.74 2.42 -9.99
C SER A 58 -4.83 1.67 -11.32
N LEU A 59 -5.65 0.61 -11.39
CA LEU A 59 -5.89 -0.15 -12.61
C LEU A 59 -6.99 0.47 -13.50
N ALA A 60 -7.97 1.15 -12.91
CA ALA A 60 -9.13 1.69 -13.61
C ALA A 60 -8.87 2.99 -14.39
N GLY A 61 -7.78 3.71 -14.10
CA GLY A 61 -7.46 4.98 -14.74
C GLY A 61 -5.98 5.35 -14.56
N GLY A 62 -5.08 4.54 -15.13
CA GLY A 62 -3.65 4.90 -15.23
C GLY A 62 -3.46 6.30 -15.82
N PRO A 63 -2.30 6.97 -15.54
CA PRO A 63 -2.11 8.42 -15.61
C PRO A 63 -2.65 9.12 -16.85
#